data_AF-A0A662TGT1-F1
#
_entry.id   AF-A0A662TGT1-F1
#
_cell.length_a   1.000
_cell.length_b   1.000
_cell.length_c   1.000
_cell.angle_alpha   90.00
_cell.angle_beta   90.00
_cell.angle_gamma   90.00
#
_symmetry.space_group_name_H-M   'P 1'
#
loop_
_entity.id
_entity.type
_entity.pdbx_description
1 polymer ?
#
loop_
_entity_poly.entity_id
_entity_poly.type
_entity_poly.pdbx_seq_one_letter_code
_entity_poly.pdbx_strand_id
1 'polypeptide(L)'
;HSMEFHHLDGIIMDESVNFRSLLGILKEFLARIGLTQLKFKPAYFPFTEPSVEVYAHHDRLGWMEVLGAGMFRPEVLLPLDIKYPVLAWGMGVERLAMAVLGIDDIRKLYTRDLSFLREFSVPL
;
A
#
# COMPACT_ATOMS: atom_id res chain seq x y z
N HIS A 1 -8.52 -3.26 -13.48
CA HIS A 1 -7.19 -2.97 -14.04
C HIS A 1 -7.31 -1.81 -15.02
N SER A 2 -6.37 -0.88 -14.97
CA SER A 2 -6.24 0.25 -15.89
C SER A 2 -4.85 0.19 -16.53
N MET A 3 -4.67 0.78 -17.72
CA MET A 3 -3.35 0.91 -18.35
C MET A 3 -2.46 1.91 -17.62
N GLU A 4 -3.08 2.92 -17.00
CA GLU A 4 -2.43 3.96 -16.20
C GLU A 4 -3.02 3.94 -14.79
N PHE A 5 -2.15 3.97 -13.80
CA PHE A 5 -2.49 4.04 -12.38
C PHE A 5 -1.31 4.60 -11.59
N HIS A 6 -1.58 5.09 -10.39
CA HIS A 6 -0.60 5.80 -9.57
C HIS A 6 -0.07 4.90 -8.46
N HIS A 7 1.24 4.93 -8.26
CA HIS A 7 1.90 4.30 -7.15
C HIS A 7 2.33 5.33 -6.12
N LEU A 8 2.19 4.96 -4.85
CA LEU A 8 2.80 5.65 -3.73
C LEU A 8 3.77 4.66 -3.08
N ASP A 9 5.05 4.94 -3.23
CA ASP A 9 6.10 4.15 -2.61
C ASP A 9 6.70 4.92 -1.45
N GLY A 10 7.06 4.20 -0.39
CA GLY A 10 7.68 4.78 0.79
C GLY A 10 8.92 4.00 1.20
N ILE A 11 9.92 4.74 1.67
CA ILE A 11 11.22 4.20 2.10
C ILE A 11 11.59 4.87 3.43
N ILE A 12 11.98 4.07 4.41
CA ILE A 12 12.51 4.55 5.70
C ILE A 12 13.82 3.83 5.98
N MET A 13 14.88 4.60 6.21
CA MET A 13 16.19 4.10 6.60
C MET A 13 16.54 4.64 8.00
N ASP A 14 16.91 3.74 8.90
CA ASP A 14 17.33 4.08 10.26
C ASP A 14 18.11 2.91 10.88
N GLU A 15 18.96 3.17 11.87
CA GLU A 15 19.71 2.13 12.58
C GLU A 15 18.83 1.21 13.43
N SER A 16 17.71 1.72 13.91
CA SER A 16 16.83 1.03 14.87
C SER A 16 15.65 0.31 14.23
N VAL A 17 15.37 0.56 12.94
CA VAL A 17 14.19 -0.01 12.27
C VAL A 17 14.39 -1.49 11.94
N ASN A 18 13.29 -2.24 12.04
CA ASN A 18 13.25 -3.65 11.75
C ASN A 18 11.86 -4.02 11.19
N PHE A 19 11.66 -5.29 10.87
CA PHE A 19 10.42 -5.75 10.26
C PHE A 19 9.17 -5.48 11.13
N ARG A 20 9.27 -5.52 12.47
CA ARG A 20 8.15 -5.14 13.34
C ARG A 20 7.78 -3.67 13.18
N SER A 21 8.77 -2.79 13.03
CA SER A 21 8.55 -1.36 12.78
C SER A 21 7.76 -1.17 11.48
N LEU A 22 8.12 -1.89 10.40
CA LEU A 22 7.39 -1.87 9.13
C LEU A 22 5.92 -2.25 9.32
N LEU A 23 5.64 -3.40 9.95
CA LEU A 23 4.26 -3.84 10.16
C LEU A 23 3.45 -2.85 11.00
N GLY A 24 4.08 -2.24 12.00
CA GLY A 24 3.47 -1.21 12.84
C GLY A 24 3.12 0.07 12.06
N ILE A 25 4.05 0.56 11.25
CA ILE A 25 3.87 1.74 10.40
C ILE A 25 2.72 1.51 9.42
N LEU A 26 2.73 0.37 8.71
CA LEU A 26 1.69 0.03 7.74
C LEU A 26 0.32 -0.12 8.40
N LYS A 27 0.27 -0.76 9.57
CA LYS A 27 -0.98 -0.90 10.34
C LYS A 27 -1.53 0.46 10.73
N GLU A 28 -0.71 1.35 11.25
CA GLU A 28 -1.13 2.69 11.66
C GLU A 28 -1.57 3.52 10.44
N PHE A 29 -0.78 3.53 9.37
CA PHE A 29 -1.11 4.25 8.14
C PHE A 29 -2.46 3.80 7.57
N LEU A 30 -2.67 2.49 7.42
CA LEU A 30 -3.93 1.95 6.88
C LEU A 30 -5.11 2.21 7.82
N ALA A 31 -4.92 2.16 9.14
CA ALA A 31 -5.97 2.49 10.09
C ALA A 31 -6.39 3.97 9.99
N ARG A 32 -5.45 4.90 9.77
CA ARG A 32 -5.75 6.34 9.61
C ARG A 32 -6.56 6.67 8.37
N ILE A 33 -6.53 5.82 7.35
CA ILE A 33 -7.36 5.95 6.14
C ILE A 33 -8.63 5.10 6.20
N GLY A 34 -8.98 4.53 7.35
CA GLY A 34 -10.22 3.77 7.57
C GLY A 34 -10.12 2.26 7.32
N LEU A 35 -8.94 1.73 6.97
CA LEU A 35 -8.73 0.29 6.72
C LEU A 35 -8.17 -0.39 7.99
N THR A 36 -9.06 -0.86 8.86
CA THR A 36 -8.68 -1.38 10.20
C THR A 36 -8.55 -2.90 10.27
N GLN A 37 -9.27 -3.63 9.41
CA GLN A 37 -9.24 -5.09 9.35
C GLN A 37 -8.16 -5.57 8.39
N LEU A 38 -6.96 -5.84 8.93
CA LEU A 38 -5.77 -6.15 8.14
C LEU A 38 -5.28 -7.59 8.33
N LYS A 39 -4.72 -8.17 7.27
CA LYS A 39 -3.97 -9.43 7.29
C LYS A 39 -2.62 -9.22 6.61
N PHE A 40 -1.56 -9.63 7.28
CA PHE A 40 -0.21 -9.67 6.73
C PHE A 40 0.08 -11.09 6.27
N LYS A 41 0.48 -11.26 5.02
CA LYS A 41 0.83 -12.56 4.44
C LYS A 41 2.27 -12.52 3.92
N PRO A 42 3.10 -13.53 4.19
CA PRO A 42 4.40 -13.65 3.55
C PRO A 42 4.25 -13.60 2.04
N ALA A 43 5.14 -12.87 1.38
CA ALA A 43 5.16 -12.70 -0.06
C ALA A 43 6.60 -12.80 -0.57
N TYR A 44 6.80 -12.65 -1.86
CA TYR A 44 8.13 -12.59 -2.47
C TYR A 44 8.21 -11.37 -3.39
N PHE A 45 9.15 -10.47 -3.10
CA PHE A 45 9.55 -9.41 -4.01
C PHE A 45 11.08 -9.47 -4.19
N PRO A 46 11.62 -9.39 -5.42
CA PRO A 46 13.04 -9.60 -5.67
C PRO A 46 13.99 -8.68 -4.87
N PHE A 47 13.52 -7.49 -4.49
CA PHE A 47 14.29 -6.44 -3.84
C PHE A 47 14.10 -6.37 -2.32
N THR A 48 13.22 -7.18 -1.72
CA THR A 48 13.02 -7.23 -0.26
C THR A 48 13.12 -8.63 0.35
N GLU A 49 13.67 -8.72 1.55
CA GLU A 49 13.68 -9.93 2.39
C GLU A 49 13.82 -9.52 3.88
N PRO A 50 12.86 -9.83 4.76
CA PRO A 50 11.58 -10.49 4.49
C PRO A 50 10.60 -9.59 3.70
N SER A 51 9.71 -10.25 2.95
CA SER A 51 8.66 -9.65 2.13
C SER A 51 7.25 -9.97 2.65
N VAL A 52 6.33 -9.03 2.52
CA VAL A 52 4.95 -9.14 3.02
C VAL A 52 3.96 -8.44 2.09
N GLU A 53 2.80 -9.06 1.89
CA GLU A 53 1.61 -8.43 1.32
C GLU A 53 0.63 -8.09 2.45
N VAL A 54 -0.06 -6.97 2.32
CA VAL A 54 -1.12 -6.56 3.24
C VAL A 54 -2.46 -6.64 2.54
N TYR A 55 -3.41 -7.30 3.18
CA TYR A 55 -4.78 -7.44 2.75
C TYR A 55 -5.68 -6.66 3.70
N ALA A 56 -6.60 -5.88 3.15
CA ALA A 56 -7.67 -5.22 3.90
C ALA A 56 -9.02 -5.89 3.60
N HIS A 57 -9.90 -5.92 4.59
CA HIS A 57 -11.28 -6.37 4.39
C HIS A 57 -12.14 -5.23 3.84
N HIS A 58 -12.91 -5.51 2.80
CA HIS A 58 -13.91 -4.62 2.23
C HIS A 58 -15.27 -5.31 2.26
N ASP A 59 -16.29 -4.64 2.78
CA ASP A 59 -17.59 -5.25 3.09
C ASP A 59 -18.25 -5.97 1.91
N ARG A 60 -18.04 -5.47 0.68
CA ARG A 60 -18.62 -6.07 -0.54
C ARG A 60 -17.69 -7.01 -1.29
N LEU A 61 -16.38 -6.83 -1.15
CA LEU A 61 -15.38 -7.51 -2.00
C LEU A 61 -14.56 -8.55 -1.22
N GLY A 62 -14.74 -8.61 0.10
CA GLY A 62 -13.98 -9.48 0.99
C GLY A 62 -12.54 -9.01 1.16
N TRP A 63 -11.61 -9.95 1.28
CA TRP A 63 -10.19 -9.65 1.46
C TRP A 63 -9.56 -9.22 0.15
N MET A 64 -9.08 -7.98 0.10
CA MET A 64 -8.37 -7.42 -1.04
C MET A 64 -6.93 -7.10 -0.67
N GLU A 65 -5.99 -7.46 -1.54
CA GLU A 65 -4.61 -6.99 -1.45
C GLU A 65 -4.57 -5.48 -1.69
N VAL A 66 -3.93 -4.75 -0.77
CA VAL A 66 -3.87 -3.27 -0.80
C VAL A 66 -2.46 -2.72 -0.96
N LEU A 67 -1.43 -3.42 -0.49
CA LEU A 67 -0.03 -3.02 -0.67
C LEU A 67 0.95 -4.20 -0.51
N GLY A 68 2.13 -4.04 -1.08
CA GLY A 68 3.30 -4.90 -0.88
C GLY A 68 4.38 -4.15 -0.11
N ALA A 69 5.13 -4.85 0.73
CA ALA A 69 6.17 -4.25 1.56
C ALA A 69 7.27 -5.25 1.93
N GLY A 70 8.38 -4.74 2.45
CA GLY A 70 9.44 -5.57 3.00
C GLY A 70 10.64 -4.75 3.45
N MET A 71 11.70 -5.45 3.86
CA MET A 71 13.00 -4.83 4.13
C MET A 71 13.89 -4.98 2.91
N PHE A 72 14.55 -3.92 2.44
CA PHE A 72 15.45 -4.04 1.29
C PHE A 72 16.56 -5.05 1.57
N ARG A 73 16.83 -5.87 0.55
CA ARG A 73 17.90 -6.85 0.61
C ARG A 73 19.26 -6.16 0.56
N PRO A 74 20.31 -6.77 1.14
CA PRO A 74 21.67 -6.25 1.04
C PRO A 74 22.10 -5.97 -0.41
N GLU A 75 21.73 -6.81 -1.37
CA GLU A 75 22.12 -6.65 -2.78
C GLU A 75 21.59 -5.36 -3.42
N VAL A 76 20.50 -4.80 -2.90
CA VAL A 76 19.94 -3.50 -3.34
C VAL A 76 20.69 -2.33 -2.69
N LEU A 77 21.19 -2.52 -1.47
CA LEU A 77 21.80 -1.47 -0.65
C LEU A 77 23.31 -1.33 -0.89
N LEU A 78 24.00 -2.43 -1.20
CA LEU A 78 25.46 -2.48 -1.40
C LEU A 78 25.98 -1.48 -2.44
N PRO A 79 25.36 -1.31 -3.64
CA PRO A 79 25.82 -0.32 -4.62
C PRO A 79 25.73 1.14 -4.14
N LEU A 80 24.94 1.40 -3.10
CA LEU A 80 24.73 2.72 -2.51
C LEU A 80 25.56 2.95 -1.23
N ASP A 81 26.41 1.98 -0.84
CA ASP A 81 27.16 1.94 0.44
C ASP A 81 26.27 2.13 1.69
N ILE A 82 25.02 1.67 1.61
CA ILE A 82 24.07 1.71 2.73
C ILE A 82 24.23 0.44 3.57
N LYS A 83 24.53 0.61 4.86
CA LYS A 83 24.75 -0.48 5.83
C LYS A 83 23.63 -0.62 6.85
N TYR A 84 22.63 0.25 6.75
CA TYR A 84 21.52 0.33 7.69
C TYR A 84 20.28 -0.40 7.16
N PRO A 85 19.43 -0.93 8.05
CA PRO A 85 18.13 -1.44 7.67
C PRO A 85 17.30 -0.40 6.90
N VAL A 86 16.70 -0.83 5.79
CA VAL A 86 15.78 0.00 5.00
C VAL A 86 14.45 -0.72 4.86
N LEU A 87 13.39 -0.07 5.34
CA LEU A 87 12.01 -0.50 5.15
C LEU A 87 11.50 0.09 3.84
N ALA A 88 10.75 -0.69 3.07
CA ALA A 88 10.12 -0.22 1.85
C ALA A 88 8.71 -0.78 1.71
N TRP A 89 7.83 0.00 1.08
CA TRP A 89 6.51 -0.44 0.66
C TRP A 89 6.08 0.27 -0.61
N GLY A 90 5.14 -0.33 -1.32
CA GLY A 90 4.49 0.26 -2.49
C GLY A 90 3.00 -0.06 -2.47
N MET A 91 2.20 0.94 -2.77
CA MET A 91 0.74 0.83 -2.80
C MET A 91 0.16 1.52 -4.03
N GLY A 92 -0.79 0.86 -4.69
CA GLY A 92 -1.60 1.48 -5.73
C GLY A 92 -2.59 2.45 -5.11
N VAL A 93 -2.50 3.74 -5.44
CA VAL A 93 -3.37 4.79 -4.90
C VAL A 93 -4.83 4.49 -5.23
N GLU A 94 -5.11 4.02 -6.45
CA GLU A 94 -6.46 3.67 -6.90
C GLU A 94 -7.04 2.51 -6.11
N ARG A 95 -6.22 1.50 -5.77
CA ARG A 95 -6.69 0.34 -5.00
C ARG A 95 -7.14 0.78 -3.61
N LEU A 96 -6.37 1.67 -2.99
CA LEU A 96 -6.72 2.24 -1.69
C LEU A 96 -7.92 3.18 -1.78
N ALA A 97 -7.94 4.07 -2.77
CA ALA A 97 -9.08 4.96 -3.00
C ALA A 97 -10.36 4.14 -3.22
N MET A 98 -10.32 3.09 -4.03
CA MET A 98 -11.45 2.19 -4.23
C MET A 98 -11.91 1.55 -2.93
N ALA A 99 -10.98 1.06 -2.11
CA ALA A 99 -11.30 0.42 -0.83
C ALA A 99 -11.91 1.39 0.19
N VAL A 100 -11.42 2.63 0.25
CA VAL A 100 -11.89 3.67 1.19
C VAL A 100 -13.20 4.30 0.72
N LEU A 101 -13.33 4.55 -0.59
CA LEU A 101 -14.48 5.22 -1.19
C LEU A 101 -15.63 4.26 -1.54
N GLY A 102 -15.45 2.94 -1.35
CA GLY A 102 -16.43 1.93 -1.72
C GLY A 102 -16.69 1.84 -3.23
N ILE A 103 -15.70 2.20 -4.05
CA ILE A 103 -15.77 2.17 -5.51
C ILE A 103 -15.35 0.79 -6.02
N ASP A 104 -16.19 0.17 -6.84
CA ASP A 104 -16.01 -1.17 -7.39
C ASP A 104 -15.33 -1.21 -8.77
N ASP A 105 -15.27 -0.06 -9.46
CA ASP A 105 -14.70 0.07 -10.80
C ASP A 105 -13.70 1.22 -10.88
N ILE A 106 -12.43 0.88 -11.14
CA ILE A 106 -11.32 1.84 -11.29
C ILE A 106 -11.61 2.91 -12.34
N ARG A 107 -12.39 2.62 -13.40
CA ARG A 107 -12.71 3.59 -14.46
C ARG A 107 -13.50 4.77 -13.93
N LYS A 108 -14.23 4.61 -12.83
CA LYS A 108 -14.95 5.70 -12.15
C LYS A 108 -13.98 6.73 -11.57
N LEU A 109 -12.77 6.32 -11.17
CA LEU A 109 -11.73 7.26 -10.71
C LEU A 109 -11.17 8.14 -11.84
N TYR A 110 -11.33 7.69 -13.09
CA TYR A 110 -10.87 8.38 -14.31
C TYR A 110 -12.03 8.94 -15.13
N THR A 111 -13.22 9.05 -14.53
CA THR A 111 -14.40 9.52 -15.25
C THR A 111 -14.26 10.98 -15.65
N ARG A 112 -14.80 11.32 -16.83
CA ARG A 112 -14.96 12.70 -17.30
C ARG A 112 -16.38 13.24 -17.03
N ASP A 113 -17.22 12.45 -16.38
CA ASP A 113 -18.58 12.86 -16.01
C ASP A 113 -18.54 13.86 -14.86
N LEU A 114 -18.74 15.14 -15.20
CA LEU A 114 -18.76 16.24 -14.24
C LEU A 114 -19.91 16.11 -13.22
N SER A 115 -21.01 15.45 -13.57
CA SER A 115 -22.15 15.28 -12.66
C SER A 115 -21.74 14.35 -11.52
N PHE A 116 -21.16 13.20 -11.88
CA PHE A 116 -20.58 12.29 -10.90
C PHE A 116 -19.54 13.00 -10.02
N LEU A 117 -18.59 13.73 -10.62
CA LEU A 117 -17.53 14.40 -9.85
C LEU A 117 -18.07 15.47 -8.89
N ARG A 118 -19.23 16.08 -9.18
CA ARG A 118 -19.87 17.08 -8.30
C ARG A 118 -20.75 16.46 -7.22
N GLU A 119 -21.39 15.35 -7.52
CA GLU A 119 -22.32 14.67 -6.61
C GLU A 119 -21.62 13.68 -5.68
N PHE A 120 -20.46 13.15 -6.10
CA PHE A 120 -19.71 12.17 -5.33
C PHE A 120 -19.19 12.78 -4.03
N SER A 121 -19.73 12.35 -2.89
CA SER A 121 -19.23 12.74 -1.58
C SER A 121 -18.07 11.84 -1.18
N VAL A 122 -16.99 12.47 -0.71
CA VAL A 122 -15.87 11.75 -0.11
C VAL A 122 -16.23 11.48 1.36
N PRO A 123 -16.31 10.21 1.79
CA PRO A 123 -16.44 9.87 3.21
C PRO A 123 -15.10 10.14 3.90
N LEU A 124 -14.90 11.38 4.39
CA LEU A 124 -13.83 11.74 5.30
C LEU A 124 -14.44 12.22 6.63
#